data_AF-A0A3D1R4Q6-F1
#
_entry.id   AF-A0A3D1R4Q6-F1
#
_cell.length_a   1.000
_cell.length_b   1.000
_cell.length_c   1.000
_cell.angle_alpha   90.00
_cell.angle_beta   90.00
_cell.angle_gamma   90.00
#
_symmetry.space_group_name_H-M   'P 1'
#
loop_
_entity.id
_entity.type
_entity.pdbx_description
1 polymer ?
#
loop_
_entity_poly.entity_id
_entity_poly.type
_entity_poly.pdbx_seq_one_letter_code
_entity_poly.pdbx_strand_id
1 'polypeptide(L)' 'ARAEAPIGPLSARVASGTIVGVSRTGDRVLVTVEAPRRLEVELPASRFEAMRVGEGDSVEVDPSTGELSPRGR' A
#
# COMPACT_ATOMS: atom_id res chain seq x y z
N ALA A 1 18.92 -31.06 -22.77
CA ALA A 1 17.81 -30.11 -22.56
C ALA A 1 17.28 -30.30 -21.15
N ARG A 2 17.72 -29.48 -20.19
CA ARG A 2 17.12 -29.43 -18.85
C ARG A 2 16.12 -28.28 -18.89
N ALA A 3 14.85 -28.63 -18.73
CA ALA A 3 13.73 -27.72 -18.87
C ALA A 3 13.87 -26.53 -17.91
N GLU A 4 13.79 -25.34 -18.50
CA GLU A 4 13.64 -24.06 -17.82
C GLU A 4 12.34 -24.10 -17.01
N ALA A 5 12.43 -23.84 -15.71
CA ALA A 5 11.24 -23.58 -14.92
C ALA A 5 10.61 -22.29 -15.47
N PRO A 6 9.35 -22.28 -15.90
CA PRO A 6 8.70 -21.05 -16.37
C PRO A 6 8.78 -20.02 -15.25
N ILE A 7 9.19 -18.81 -15.62
CA ILE A 7 9.10 -17.64 -14.76
C ILE A 7 7.61 -17.53 -14.43
N GLY A 8 7.22 -17.94 -13.22
CA GLY A 8 5.86 -17.75 -12.74
C GLY A 8 5.48 -16.28 -12.93
N PRO A 9 4.22 -15.97 -13.27
CA PRO A 9 3.80 -14.64 -13.68
C PRO A 9 4.25 -13.62 -12.64
N LEU A 10 4.79 -12.50 -13.14
CA LEU A 10 5.21 -11.31 -12.42
C LEU A 10 4.03 -10.78 -11.59
N SER A 11 3.76 -11.45 -10.47
CA SER A 11 2.63 -11.15 -9.61
C SER A 11 3.01 -9.89 -8.87
N ALA A 12 2.39 -8.76 -9.24
CA ALA A 12 2.44 -7.53 -8.46
C ALA A 12 2.17 -7.90 -7.00
N ARG A 13 3.23 -7.93 -6.19
CA ARG A 13 3.15 -8.35 -4.80
C ARG A 13 2.51 -7.19 -4.06
N VAL A 14 1.20 -7.26 -3.90
CA VAL A 14 0.47 -6.45 -2.94
C VAL A 14 1.22 -6.56 -1.61
N ALA A 15 1.80 -5.45 -1.18
CA ALA A 15 2.60 -5.39 0.02
C ALA A 15 1.65 -5.12 1.19
N SER A 16 1.56 -6.06 2.12
CA SER A 16 0.84 -5.83 3.36
C SER A 16 1.76 -5.10 4.33
N GLY A 17 1.26 -4.03 4.94
CA GLY A 17 2.00 -3.26 5.92
C GLY A 17 1.09 -2.55 6.90
N THR A 18 1.70 -1.81 7.81
CA THR A 18 0.99 -1.05 8.85
C THR A 18 1.19 0.44 8.59
N ILE A 19 0.13 1.24 8.71
CA ILE A 19 0.27 2.70 8.63
C ILE A 19 1.07 3.16 9.86
N VAL A 20 2.23 3.79 9.63
CA VAL A 20 3.12 4.31 10.68
C VAL A 20 3.21 5.84 10.69
N GLY A 21 2.63 6.49 9.69
CA GLY A 21 2.59 7.94 9.62
C GLY A 21 1.55 8.43 8.61
N VAL A 22 0.86 9.52 8.95
CA VAL A 22 -0.07 10.20 8.06
C VAL A 22 0.21 11.70 8.07
N SER A 23 0.55 12.26 6.91
CA SER A 23 0.79 13.70 6.74
C SER A 23 -0.17 14.26 5.71
N ARG A 24 -0.96 15.28 6.08
CA ARG A 24 -1.87 15.96 5.16
C ARG A 24 -1.19 17.19 4.57
N THR A 25 -1.20 17.30 3.24
CA THR A 25 -0.73 18.45 2.49
C THR A 25 -1.84 18.94 1.57
N GLY A 26 -2.56 19.99 1.98
CA GLY A 26 -3.69 20.52 1.21
C GLY A 26 -4.83 19.51 1.08
N ASP A 27 -5.19 19.16 -0.16
CA ASP A 27 -6.20 18.18 -0.54
C ASP A 27 -5.66 16.75 -0.63
N ARG A 28 -4.36 16.55 -0.39
CA ARG A 28 -3.68 15.25 -0.48
C ARG A 28 -3.19 14.80 0.90
N VAL A 29 -3.07 13.49 1.05
CA VAL A 29 -2.58 12.82 2.25
C VAL A 29 -1.47 11.86 1.84
N LEU A 30 -0.30 12.06 2.43
CA LEU A 30 0.83 11.16 2.37
C LEU A 30 0.71 10.16 3.52
N VAL A 31 0.57 8.89 3.18
CA VAL A 31 0.47 7.77 4.12
C VAL A 31 1.77 6.98 4.05
N THR A 32 2.48 6.90 5.17
CA THR A 32 3.67 6.06 5.32
C THR A 32 3.24 4.70 5.84
N VAL A 33 3.51 3.66 5.05
CA VAL A 33 3.20 2.26 5.38
C VAL A 33 4.50 1.51 5.62
N GLU A 34 4.61 0.88 6.78
CA GLU A 34 5.70 -0.03 7.13
C GLU A 34 5.34 -1.45 6.68
N ALA A 35 5.87 -1.84 5.53
CA ALA A 35 5.85 -3.20 5.00
C ALA A 35 7.28 -3.77 5.07
N PRO A 36 7.65 -4.90 4.42
CA PRO A 36 9.05 -5.38 4.40
C PRO A 36 10.08 -4.32 3.95
N ARG A 37 9.59 -3.27 3.27
CA ARG A 37 10.27 -1.99 3.08
C ARG A 37 9.28 -0.88 3.41
N ARG A 38 9.77 0.26 3.89
CA ARG A 38 8.94 1.46 4.09
C ARG A 38 8.45 1.98 2.74
N LEU A 39 7.16 2.25 2.64
CA LEU A 39 6.48 2.75 1.46
C LEU A 39 5.74 4.04 1.81
N GLU A 40 5.72 5.00 0.90
CA GLU A 40 5.01 6.26 1.04
C GLU A 40 4.01 6.36 -0.11
N VAL A 41 2.75 6.60 0.23
CA VAL A 41 1.65 6.64 -0.72
C VAL A 41 0.94 7.96 -0.59
N GLU A 42 0.83 8.69 -1.69
CA GLU A 42 0.08 9.93 -1.73
C GLU A 42 -1.28 9.69 -2.37
N LEU A 43 -2.35 10.00 -1.64
CA LEU A 43 -3.72 9.87 -2.13
C LEU A 43 -4.58 11.08 -1.72
N PRO A 44 -5.71 11.33 -2.40
CA PRO A 44 -6.63 12.40 -2.02
C PRO A 44 -7.14 12.22 -0.58
N ALA A 45 -7.25 13.32 0.16
CA ALA A 45 -7.76 13.33 1.54
C ALA A 45 -9.15 12.70 1.65
N SER A 46 -10.03 12.97 0.67
CA SER A 46 -11.37 12.37 0.60
C SER A 46 -11.33 10.84 0.48
N ARG A 47 -10.36 10.29 -0.26
CA ARG A 47 -10.18 8.84 -0.39
C ARG A 47 -9.64 8.23 0.90
N PHE A 48 -8.67 8.89 1.54
CA PHE A 48 -8.15 8.47 2.83
C PHE A 48 -9.24 8.42 3.90
N GLU A 49 -10.05 9.48 4.01
CA GLU A 49 -11.19 9.54 4.93
C GLU A 49 -12.26 8.48 4.62
N ALA A 50 -12.53 8.22 3.33
CA ALA A 50 -13.48 7.19 2.91
C ALA A 50 -13.04 5.78 3.32
N MET A 51 -11.73 5.51 3.34
CA MET A 51 -11.19 4.22 3.79
C MET A 51 -11.36 3.98 5.30
N ARG A 52 -11.55 5.04 6.10
CA ARG A 52 -11.66 4.97 7.57
C ARG A 52 -10.51 4.20 8.23
N VAL A 53 -9.30 4.39 7.71
CA VAL A 53 -8.05 3.82 8.24
C VAL A 53 -7.21 4.93 8.90
N GLY A 54 -6.38 4.57 9.86
CA GLY A 54 -5.47 5.48 10.56
C GLY A 54 -4.12 4.84 10.89
N GLU A 55 -3.26 5.58 11.59
CA GLU A 55 -1.99 5.05 12.10
C GLU A 55 -2.24 3.84 13.02
N GLY A 56 -1.46 2.78 12.81
CA GLY A 56 -1.62 1.49 13.48
C GLY A 56 -2.48 0.49 12.72
N ASP A 57 -3.26 0.93 11.72
CA ASP A 57 -4.08 0.00 10.93
C ASP A 57 -3.24 -0.77 9.90
N SER A 58 -3.61 -2.03 9.70
CA SER A 58 -3.04 -2.88 8.66
C SER A 58 -3.71 -2.60 7.32
N VAL A 59 -2.89 -2.42 6.29
CA VAL A 59 -3.31 -2.07 4.94
C VAL A 59 -2.55 -2.88 3.91
N GLU A 60 -3.17 -3.07 2.75
CA GLU A 60 -2.57 -3.60 1.55
C GLU A 60 -2.28 -2.43 0.61
N VAL A 61 -1.03 -2.33 0.18
CA VAL A 61 -0.60 -1.34 -0.79
C VAL A 61 -0.14 -2.04 -2.06
N ASP A 62 -0.61 -1.57 -3.21
CA ASP A 62 -0.07 -1.93 -4.51
C ASP A 62 1.02 -0.92 -4.90
N PRO A 63 2.31 -1.28 -4.80
CA PRO A 63 3.40 -0.37 -5.14
C PRO A 63 3.47 -0.05 -6.65
N SER A 64 2.82 -0.84 -7.50
CA SER A 64 2.77 -0.61 -8.96
C SER A 64 1.89 0.59 -9.32
N THR A 65 0.84 0.82 -8.53
CA THR A 65 -0.22 1.79 -8.81
C THR A 65 -0.38 2.85 -7.71
N GLY A 66 0.28 2.64 -6.56
CA GLY A 66 0.08 3.47 -5.37
C GLY A 66 -1.30 3.28 -4.75
N GLU A 67 -2.02 2.21 -5.07
CA GLU A 67 -3.32 1.95 -4.48
C GLU A 67 -3.21 1.42 -3.05
N LEU A 68 -4.09 1.88 -2.18
CA LEU A 68 -4.14 1.54 -0.76
C LEU A 68 -5.52 0.96 -0.45
N SER A 69 -5.54 -0.19 0.22
CA SER A 69 -6.75 -0.91 0.63
C SER A 69 -6.66 -1.33 2.11
N PRO A 70 -7.74 -1.23 2.90
CA PRO A 70 -7.74 -1.71 4.29
C PRO A 70 -7.60 -3.24 4.34
N ARG A 71 -6.70 -3.75 5.17
CA ARG A 71 -6.51 -5.19 5.36
C ARG A 71 -7.33 -5.65 6.56
N GLY A 72 -8.42 -6.36 6.32
CA GLY A 72 -9.20 -6.99 7.39
C GLY A 72 -10.49 -6.28 7.80
N ARG A 73 -11.25 -5.75 6.84
CA ARG A 73 -12.71 -5.65 6.98
C ARG A 73 -13.41 -6.39 5.86
#